data_AF-A0A271ITF6-F1
#
_entry.id   AF-A0A271ITF6-F1
#
_cell.length_a   1.000
_cell.length_b   1.000
_cell.length_c   1.000
_cell.angle_alpha   90.00
_cell.angle_beta   90.00
_cell.angle_gamma   90.00
#
_symmetry.space_group_name_H-M   'P 1'
#
loop_
_entity.id
_entity.type
_entity.pdbx_description
1 polymer ?
#
loop_
_entity_poly.entity_id
_entity_poly.type
_entity_poly.pdbx_seq_one_letter_code
_entity_poly.pdbx_strand_id
1 'polypeptide(L)'
;MPVDPKFSRQIIESLPETERGSRLRELEQALTSRLSEHQYDWNTYWQQAQRIVEELRGLGHDLWSHDYDGQRRHLWGWDYMKPDGAGLLQIQFDFEGTVDAFWRSEDPQLGVLRHDS
;
A
#
# COMPACT_ATOMS: atom_id res chain seq x y z
N MET A 1 -0.58 -10.39 -12.40
CA MET A 1 -1.35 -9.43 -13.22
C MET A 1 -1.01 -8.02 -12.77
N PRO A 2 -0.97 -7.01 -13.68
CA PRO A 2 -0.74 -5.63 -13.30
C PRO A 2 -1.88 -5.09 -12.41
N VAL A 3 -1.59 -4.10 -11.57
CA VAL A 3 -2.60 -3.38 -10.79
C VAL A 3 -3.61 -2.71 -11.73
N ASP A 4 -4.89 -2.87 -11.42
CA ASP A 4 -6.00 -2.34 -12.22
C ASP A 4 -6.03 -0.79 -12.18
N PRO A 5 -6.15 -0.11 -13.34
CA PRO A 5 -6.27 1.36 -13.42
C PRO A 5 -7.37 1.97 -12.54
N LYS A 6 -8.40 1.19 -12.18
CA LYS A 6 -9.46 1.59 -11.25
C LYS A 6 -8.95 1.97 -9.85
N PHE A 7 -7.70 1.62 -9.53
CA PHE A 7 -7.01 1.97 -8.29
C PHE A 7 -6.09 3.18 -8.44
N SER A 8 -6.19 3.95 -9.53
CA SER A 8 -5.38 5.16 -9.69
C SER A 8 -5.68 6.24 -8.67
N ARG A 9 -4.67 7.06 -8.38
CA ARG A 9 -4.76 8.17 -7.40
C ARG A 9 -5.96 9.07 -7.70
N GLN A 10 -6.09 9.50 -8.95
CA GLN A 10 -7.17 10.37 -9.41
C GLN A 10 -8.55 9.78 -9.11
N ILE A 11 -8.74 8.47 -9.36
CA ILE A 11 -10.02 7.81 -9.12
C ILE A 11 -10.28 7.74 -7.62
N ILE A 12 -9.36 7.19 -6.83
CA ILE A 12 -9.57 6.99 -5.38
C ILE A 12 -9.77 8.32 -4.65
N GLU A 13 -9.03 9.37 -5.02
CA GLU A 13 -9.19 10.73 -4.46
C GLU A 13 -10.54 11.37 -4.83
N SER A 14 -11.10 11.05 -6.00
CA SER A 14 -12.41 11.56 -6.42
C SER A 14 -13.60 10.86 -5.75
N LEU A 15 -13.38 9.71 -5.11
CA LEU A 15 -14.45 8.95 -4.48
C LEU A 15 -14.90 9.59 -3.15
N PRO A 16 -16.21 9.53 -2.84
CA PRO A 16 -16.71 9.74 -1.49
C PRO A 16 -16.03 8.79 -0.49
N GLU A 17 -15.92 9.19 0.77
CA GLU A 17 -15.25 8.42 1.82
C GLU A 17 -15.76 6.98 1.95
N THR A 18 -17.08 6.78 1.89
CA THR A 18 -17.73 5.46 1.97
C THR A 18 -17.34 4.53 0.82
N GLU A 19 -17.20 5.08 -0.39
CA GLU A 19 -16.80 4.34 -1.58
C GLU A 19 -15.28 4.13 -1.62
N ARG A 20 -14.52 5.09 -1.12
CA ARG A 20 -13.07 5.01 -0.99
C ARG A 20 -12.64 3.84 -0.12
N GLY A 21 -13.21 3.71 1.07
CA GLY A 21 -12.91 2.57 1.96
C GLY A 21 -13.27 1.22 1.34
N SER A 22 -14.30 1.16 0.49
CA SER A 22 -14.62 -0.05 -0.28
C SER A 22 -13.60 -0.31 -1.38
N ARG A 23 -13.14 0.74 -2.08
CA ARG A 23 -12.10 0.64 -3.11
C ARG A 23 -10.75 0.23 -2.55
N LEU A 24 -10.39 0.71 -1.36
CA LEU A 24 -9.16 0.32 -0.67
C LEU A 24 -9.20 -1.16 -0.25
N ARG A 25 -10.33 -1.65 0.27
CA ARG A 25 -10.51 -3.08 0.56
C ARG A 25 -10.42 -3.98 -0.67
N GLU A 26 -10.94 -3.53 -1.81
CA GLU A 26 -10.74 -4.23 -3.10
C GLU A 26 -9.25 -4.28 -3.49
N LEU A 27 -8.50 -3.21 -3.23
CA LEU A 27 -7.06 -3.17 -3.48
C LEU A 27 -6.33 -4.15 -2.56
N GLU A 28 -6.61 -4.13 -1.26
CA GLU A 28 -6.05 -5.07 -0.27
C GLU A 28 -6.22 -6.53 -0.70
N GLN A 29 -7.44 -6.91 -1.07
CA GLN A 29 -7.77 -8.27 -1.49
C GLN A 29 -7.02 -8.66 -2.77
N ALA A 30 -6.93 -7.75 -3.74
CA ALA A 30 -6.23 -8.00 -5.00
C ALA A 30 -4.71 -8.17 -4.78
N LEU A 31 -4.10 -7.31 -3.96
CA LEU A 31 -2.67 -7.36 -3.66
C LEU A 31 -2.31 -8.58 -2.81
N THR A 32 -3.12 -8.87 -1.78
CA THR A 32 -2.97 -10.07 -0.94
C THR A 32 -3.06 -11.34 -1.78
N SER A 33 -4.06 -11.43 -2.66
CA SER A 33 -4.23 -12.60 -3.53
C SER A 33 -3.07 -12.76 -4.52
N ARG A 34 -2.50 -11.66 -5.02
CA ARG A 34 -1.32 -11.69 -5.90
C ARG A 34 -0.06 -12.15 -5.17
N LEU A 35 0.13 -11.71 -3.92
CA LEU A 35 1.33 -12.03 -3.15
C LEU A 35 1.25 -13.40 -2.46
N SER A 36 0.05 -13.94 -2.24
CA SER A 36 -0.11 -15.27 -1.62
C SER A 36 0.51 -16.40 -2.46
N GLU A 37 0.61 -16.23 -3.78
CA GLU A 37 1.36 -17.12 -4.69
C GLU A 37 2.84 -17.26 -4.30
N HIS A 38 3.37 -16.31 -3.53
CA HIS A 38 4.78 -16.21 -3.14
C HIS A 38 4.97 -16.09 -1.62
N GLN A 39 3.94 -16.40 -0.82
CA GLN A 39 3.94 -16.15 0.62
C GLN A 39 5.05 -16.87 1.43
N TYR A 40 5.71 -17.87 0.84
CA TYR A 40 6.81 -18.61 1.48
C TYR A 40 8.18 -18.40 0.82
N ASP A 41 8.25 -17.58 -0.23
CA ASP A 41 9.50 -17.21 -0.89
C ASP A 41 9.82 -15.75 -0.63
N TRP A 42 10.68 -15.52 0.36
CA TRP A 42 11.10 -14.19 0.79
C TRP A 42 11.55 -13.29 -0.38
N ASN A 43 12.44 -13.80 -1.23
CA ASN A 43 13.03 -13.00 -2.29
C ASN A 43 11.99 -12.67 -3.36
N THR A 44 11.19 -13.66 -3.76
CA THR A 44 10.16 -13.46 -4.79
C THR A 44 9.04 -12.57 -4.27
N TYR A 45 8.62 -12.71 -3.01
CA TYR A 45 7.62 -11.85 -2.38
C TYR A 45 8.03 -10.39 -2.45
N TRP A 46 9.24 -10.04 -1.98
CA TRP A 46 9.69 -8.65 -1.95
C TRP A 46 9.95 -8.08 -3.35
N GLN A 47 10.39 -8.91 -4.31
CA GLN A 47 10.44 -8.51 -5.71
C GLN A 47 9.04 -8.15 -6.27
N GLN A 48 8.01 -8.90 -5.89
CA GLN A 48 6.63 -8.63 -6.33
C GLN A 48 6.02 -7.43 -5.60
N ALA A 49 6.30 -7.25 -4.31
CA ALA A 49 5.89 -6.07 -3.56
C ALA A 49 6.49 -4.79 -4.18
N GLN A 50 7.78 -4.82 -4.53
CA GLN A 50 8.44 -3.72 -5.24
C GLN A 50 7.78 -3.42 -6.59
N ARG A 51 7.44 -4.44 -7.38
CA ARG A 51 6.72 -4.27 -8.65
C ARG A 51 5.33 -3.66 -8.44
N ILE A 52 4.58 -4.10 -7.43
CA ILE A 52 3.28 -3.53 -7.08
C ILE A 52 3.42 -2.03 -6.75
N VAL A 53 4.44 -1.65 -5.97
CA VAL A 53 4.71 -0.24 -5.67
C VAL A 53 5.00 0.55 -6.94
N GLU A 54 5.83 0.04 -7.84
CA GLU A 54 6.14 0.70 -9.13
C GLU A 54 4.90 0.86 -10.01
N GLU A 55 4.05 -0.16 -10.08
CA GLU A 55 2.78 -0.11 -10.80
C GLU A 55 1.84 0.95 -10.22
N LEU A 56 1.69 1.01 -8.89
CA LEU A 56 0.87 2.02 -8.21
C LEU A 56 1.42 3.45 -8.38
N ARG A 57 2.75 3.61 -8.38
CA ARG A 57 3.39 4.89 -8.73
C ARG A 57 3.09 5.28 -10.18
N GLY A 58 3.07 4.32 -11.10
CA GLY A 58 2.63 4.52 -12.48
C GLY A 58 1.16 4.97 -12.59
N LEU A 59 0.33 4.64 -11.59
CA LEU A 59 -1.05 5.12 -11.45
C LEU A 59 -1.17 6.45 -10.67
N GLY A 60 -0.05 7.13 -10.44
CA GLY A 60 0.01 8.47 -9.87
C GLY A 60 0.13 8.52 -8.34
N HIS A 61 0.20 7.38 -7.66
CA HIS A 61 0.40 7.36 -6.21
C HIS A 61 1.81 7.79 -5.82
N ASP A 62 1.91 8.52 -4.72
CA ASP A 62 3.18 8.89 -4.13
C ASP A 62 3.56 7.83 -3.08
N LEU A 63 4.35 6.84 -3.51
CA LEU A 63 4.79 5.72 -2.66
C LEU A 63 6.31 5.63 -2.62
N TRP A 64 6.81 5.77 -1.40
CA TRP A 64 8.19 5.69 -0.95
C TRP A 64 8.23 4.79 0.27
N SER A 65 9.36 4.16 0.54
CA SER A 65 9.53 3.32 1.72
C SER A 65 9.76 4.20 2.94
N HIS A 66 8.93 4.02 3.97
CA HIS A 66 8.98 4.81 5.21
C HIS A 66 9.47 4.02 6.39
N ASP A 67 9.13 2.73 6.43
CA ASP A 67 9.49 1.87 7.54
C ASP A 67 9.77 0.45 7.05
N TYR A 68 10.82 -0.13 7.63
CA TYR A 68 11.27 -1.49 7.42
C TYR A 68 11.67 -2.04 8.78
N ASP A 69 10.85 -2.93 9.33
CA ASP A 69 11.14 -3.57 10.61
C ASP A 69 12.31 -4.58 10.52
N GLY A 70 12.92 -4.74 9.34
CA GLY A 70 14.03 -5.65 9.11
C GLY A 70 13.62 -7.11 8.94
N GLN A 71 12.35 -7.45 9.16
CA GLN A 71 11.95 -8.84 9.40
C GLN A 71 10.77 -9.31 8.56
N ARG A 72 9.67 -8.57 8.50
CA ARG A 72 8.45 -9.05 7.84
C ARG A 72 7.57 -7.95 7.24
N ARG A 73 7.66 -6.71 7.74
CA ARG A 73 6.73 -5.65 7.35
C ARG A 73 7.44 -4.47 6.70
N HIS A 74 6.85 -4.00 5.60
CA HIS A 74 7.29 -2.80 4.90
C HIS A 74 6.11 -1.85 4.74
N LEU A 75 6.25 -0.63 5.26
CA LEU A 75 5.27 0.44 5.09
C LEU A 75 5.72 1.40 3.98
N TRP A 76 4.81 1.64 3.05
CA TRP A 76 4.99 2.52 1.89
C TRP A 76 3.93 3.63 1.88
N GLY A 77 4.34 4.84 1.52
CA GLY A 77 3.52 6.05 1.59
C GLY A 77 4.22 7.26 0.96
N TRP A 78 3.69 8.46 1.15
CA TRP A 78 4.19 9.71 0.54
C TRP A 78 5.60 10.12 0.99
N ASP A 79 6.41 10.79 0.15
CA ASP A 79 7.75 11.25 0.53
C ASP A 79 7.71 12.29 1.66
N TYR A 80 8.12 11.92 2.89
CA TYR A 80 8.07 12.82 4.04
C TYR A 80 8.96 14.07 3.88
N MET A 81 9.94 14.03 2.98
CA MET A 81 10.79 15.17 2.66
C MET A 81 10.13 16.15 1.68
N LYS A 82 8.99 15.78 1.06
CA LYS A 82 8.25 16.59 0.09
C LYS A 82 6.74 16.59 0.42
N PRO A 83 6.33 17.33 1.47
CA PRO A 83 4.93 17.38 1.89
C PRO A 83 3.99 18.03 0.86
N ASP A 84 4.52 18.91 0.01
CA ASP A 84 3.75 19.56 -1.03
C ASP A 84 3.43 18.57 -2.16
N GLY A 85 2.16 18.13 -2.23
CA GLY A 85 1.69 17.15 -3.22
C GLY A 85 1.67 15.70 -2.74
N ALA A 86 1.98 15.47 -1.46
CA ALA A 86 1.94 14.17 -0.79
C ALA A 86 0.69 13.37 -1.14
N GLY A 87 0.87 12.12 -1.53
CA GLY A 87 -0.23 11.16 -1.71
C GLY A 87 -0.87 10.80 -0.36
N LEU A 88 -2.11 10.33 -0.42
CA LEU A 88 -2.87 9.92 0.78
C LEU A 88 -2.87 8.40 1.01
N LEU A 89 -2.56 7.62 -0.02
CA LEU A 89 -2.46 6.17 0.07
C LEU A 89 -1.24 5.75 0.88
N GLN A 90 -1.45 4.82 1.81
CA GLN A 90 -0.41 4.05 2.46
C GLN A 90 -0.67 2.56 2.24
N ILE A 91 0.41 1.78 2.09
CA ILE A 91 0.35 0.33 1.91
C ILE A 91 1.36 -0.33 2.85
N GLN A 92 0.88 -1.29 3.63
CA GLN A 92 1.73 -2.16 4.42
C GLN A 92 1.73 -3.56 3.80
N PHE A 93 2.92 -4.03 3.44
CA PHE A 93 3.13 -5.42 3.05
C PHE A 93 3.59 -6.21 4.27
N ASP A 94 3.04 -7.42 4.46
CA ASP A 94 3.43 -8.36 5.52
C ASP A 94 3.77 -9.72 4.89
N PHE A 95 5.04 -10.14 5.02
CA PHE A 95 5.49 -11.44 4.53
C PHE A 95 4.84 -12.58 5.31
N GLU A 96 4.29 -13.57 4.60
CA GLU A 96 3.37 -14.60 5.15
C GLU A 96 2.03 -14.06 5.68
N GLY A 97 1.76 -12.76 5.52
CA GLY A 97 0.55 -12.08 5.97
C GLY A 97 -0.30 -11.49 4.84
N THR A 98 -1.10 -10.50 5.18
CA THR A 98 -1.95 -9.75 4.25
C THR A 98 -1.36 -8.40 3.89
N VAL A 99 -1.85 -7.82 2.80
CA VAL A 99 -1.56 -6.43 2.45
C VAL A 99 -2.67 -5.54 2.99
N ASP A 100 -2.30 -4.51 3.74
CA ASP A 100 -3.21 -3.48 4.23
C ASP A 100 -3.03 -2.21 3.40
N ALA A 101 -4.12 -1.55 2.98
CA ALA A 101 -4.10 -0.34 2.18
C ALA A 101 -5.09 0.67 2.76
N PHE A 102 -4.58 1.81 3.23
CA PHE A 102 -5.38 2.76 3.99
C PHE A 102 -5.09 4.21 3.59
N TRP A 103 -6.01 5.08 3.98
CA TRP A 103 -5.97 6.50 3.66
C TRP A 103 -5.49 7.32 4.85
N ARG A 104 -4.44 8.14 4.68
CA ARG A 104 -3.78 8.86 5.79
C ARG A 104 -4.72 9.70 6.64
N SER A 105 -5.75 10.31 6.05
CA SER A 105 -6.66 11.21 6.77
C SER A 105 -7.67 10.48 7.66
N GLU A 106 -7.81 9.16 7.50
CA GLU A 106 -8.83 8.37 8.21
C GLU A 106 -8.30 7.80 9.54
N ASP A 107 -6.97 7.69 9.72
CA ASP A 107 -6.34 7.49 11.02
C ASP A 107 -4.82 7.80 11.00
N PRO A 108 -4.36 8.93 11.58
CA PRO A 108 -2.93 9.24 11.69
C PRO A 108 -2.15 8.22 12.53
N GLN A 109 -2.83 7.49 13.41
CA GLN A 109 -2.22 6.54 14.34
C GLN A 109 -2.00 5.17 13.69
N LEU A 110 -2.79 4.75 12.69
CA LEU A 110 -2.54 3.48 11.97
C LEU A 110 -1.23 3.49 11.17
N GLY A 111 -0.80 4.66 10.68
CA GLY A 111 0.49 4.83 10.02
C GLY A 111 1.70 4.92 10.97
N VAL A 112 1.48 4.95 12.29
CA VAL A 112 2.53 5.17 13.31
C VAL A 112 2.54 4.09 14.41
N LEU A 113 1.42 3.40 14.69
CA LEU A 113 1.25 2.57 15.89
C LEU A 113 1.27 1.05 15.68
N ARG A 114 1.68 0.51 14.52
CA ARG A 114 2.00 -0.94 14.45
C ARG A 114 3.42 -1.27 14.93
N HIS A 115 3.96 -0.47 15.85
CA HIS A 115 4.99 -0.92 16.79
C HIS A 115 4.31 -1.62 17.97
N ASP A 116 4.50 -2.94 18.01
CA ASP A 116 4.30 -3.85 19.14
C ASP A 116 2.87 -4.04 19.68
N SER A 117 2.27 -5.18 19.30
CA SER A 117 1.45 -6.00 20.18
C SER A 117 1.67 -7.47 19.85
#